data_AF-A0A4Q8ABF6-F1
#
_entry.id   AF-A0A4Q8ABF6-F1
#
_cell.length_a   1.000
_cell.length_b   1.000
_cell.length_c   1.000
_cell.angle_alpha   90.00
_cell.angle_beta   90.00
_cell.angle_gamma   90.00
#
_symmetry.space_group_name_H-M   'P 1'
#
loop_
_entity.id
_entity.type
_entity.pdbx_description
1 polymer ?
#
loop_
_entity_poly.entity_id
_entity_poly.type
_entity_poly.pdbx_seq_one_letter_code
_entity_poly.pdbx_strand_id
1 'polypeptide(L)'
;MIYVKVIPARAAKELGMKTGVQMYIPQGGPWVRPWLKSLGIKSPQWVFDGGVHIWELPYSRAGAILNAAQKIDDVTLVRLVCRHSRCDKRCVEAVNPIWACVCACGGENHGGDAKSWERVGETALAQEGWFERTYLLEKNR
;
A
#
# COMPACT_ATOMS: atom_id res chain seq x y z
N MET A 1 9.05 14.49 0.19
CA MET A 1 7.94 13.55 -0.11
C MET A 1 8.46 12.12 -0.11
N ILE A 2 7.91 11.26 0.75
CA ILE A 2 8.29 9.84 0.86
C ILE A 2 7.39 9.00 -0.06
N TYR A 3 7.93 8.00 -0.73
CA TYR A 3 7.15 7.09 -1.58
C TYR A 3 7.10 5.69 -0.95
N VAL A 4 5.91 5.12 -0.84
CA VAL A 4 5.70 3.79 -0.25
C VAL A 4 4.83 2.97 -1.18
N LYS A 5 5.38 1.90 -1.75
CA LYS A 5 4.65 0.92 -2.55
C LYS A 5 4.37 -0.32 -1.73
N VAL A 6 3.10 -0.71 -1.62
CA VAL A 6 2.66 -1.89 -0.87
C VAL A 6 2.29 -3.00 -1.85
N ILE A 7 2.99 -4.13 -1.74
CA ILE A 7 2.81 -5.32 -2.59
C ILE A 7 2.17 -6.42 -1.74
N PRO A 8 0.84 -6.67 -1.88
CA PRO A 8 0.17 -7.73 -1.13
C PRO A 8 0.54 -9.13 -1.65
N ALA A 9 0.34 -10.16 -0.83
CA ALA A 9 0.73 -11.53 -1.14
C ALA A 9 0.10 -12.07 -2.44
N ARG A 10 -1.15 -11.67 -2.72
CA ARG A 10 -1.82 -12.03 -3.97
C ARG A 10 -1.12 -11.44 -5.19
N ALA A 11 -0.71 -10.17 -5.13
CA ALA A 11 0.03 -9.49 -6.19
C ALA A 11 1.37 -10.16 -6.43
N ALA A 12 2.09 -10.42 -5.34
CA ALA A 12 3.36 -11.13 -5.37
C ALA A 12 3.26 -12.47 -6.12
N LYS A 13 2.24 -13.27 -5.79
CA LYS A 13 2.02 -14.57 -6.43
C LYS A 13 1.62 -14.45 -7.91
N GLU A 14 0.66 -13.59 -8.23
CA GLU A 14 0.09 -13.51 -9.58
C GLU A 14 0.97 -12.73 -10.58
N LEU A 15 1.79 -11.79 -10.09
CA LEU A 15 2.66 -10.93 -10.91
C LEU A 15 4.15 -11.33 -10.83
N GLY A 16 4.49 -12.41 -10.13
CA GLY A 16 5.88 -12.83 -9.94
C GLY A 16 6.74 -11.84 -9.14
N MET A 17 6.12 -11.06 -8.25
CA MET A 17 6.79 -10.07 -7.40
C MET A 17 7.07 -10.63 -6.00
N LYS A 18 7.90 -9.94 -5.20
CA LYS A 18 8.04 -10.25 -3.77
C LYS A 18 6.94 -9.55 -2.95
N THR A 19 6.36 -10.26 -1.99
CA THR A 19 5.43 -9.64 -1.02
C THR A 19 6.23 -8.70 -0.12
N GLY A 20 5.75 -7.47 0.08
CA GLY A 20 6.49 -6.53 0.91
C GLY A 20 6.03 -5.09 0.78
N VAL A 21 6.84 -4.22 1.36
CA VAL A 21 6.75 -2.77 1.19
C VAL A 21 8.06 -2.31 0.57
N GLN A 22 7.96 -1.62 -0.56
CA GLN A 22 9.08 -0.89 -1.16
C GLN A 22 8.94 0.57 -0.73
N MET A 23 9.97 1.13 -0.11
CA MET A 23 9.96 2.51 0.38
C MET A 23 11.13 3.28 -0.18
N TYR A 24 10.84 4.42 -0.79
CA TYR A 24 11.83 5.38 -1.24
C TYR A 24 11.71 6.65 -0.39
N ILE A 25 12.83 7.06 0.19
CA ILE A 25 12.96 8.33 0.91
C ILE A 25 13.95 9.17 0.12
N PRO A 26 13.54 10.28 -0.50
CA PRO A 26 14.48 11.20 -1.12
C PRO A 26 15.50 11.66 -0.09
N GLN A 27 16.78 11.61 -0.42
CA GLN A 27 17.88 11.95 0.50
C GLN A 27 17.96 11.02 1.74
N GLY A 28 17.37 9.82 1.65
CA GLY A 28 17.41 8.79 2.69
C GLY A 28 18.82 8.25 2.94
N GLY A 29 19.61 9.01 3.68
CA GLY A 29 20.99 8.70 4.03
C GLY A 29 21.14 7.67 5.16
N PRO A 30 22.28 7.66 5.88
CA PRO A 30 22.61 6.65 6.89
C PRO A 30 21.60 6.50 8.04
N TRP A 31 20.78 7.53 8.28
CA TRP A 31 19.80 7.56 9.38
C TRP A 31 18.58 6.66 9.15
N VAL A 32 18.26 6.29 7.91
CA VAL A 32 17.04 5.54 7.59
C VAL A 32 17.10 4.12 8.16
N ARG A 33 18.25 3.45 8.11
CA ARG A 33 18.40 2.09 8.64
C ARG A 33 18.19 2.01 10.17
N PRO A 34 18.84 2.86 10.99
CA PRO A 34 18.53 2.95 12.43
C PRO A 34 17.06 3.25 12.72
N TRP A 35 16.45 4.17 11.96
CA TRP A 35 15.03 4.51 12.10
C TRP A 35 14.13 3.31 11.80
N LEU A 36 14.35 2.58 10.70
CA LEU A 36 13.60 1.36 10.39
C LEU A 36 13.75 0.29 11.49
N LYS A 37 14.95 0.17 12.07
CA LYS A 37 15.18 -0.72 13.21
C LYS A 37 14.39 -0.30 14.46
N SER A 38 14.25 0.99 14.74
CA SER A 38 13.43 1.47 15.86
C SER A 38 11.93 1.17 15.65
N LEU A 39 11.49 1.07 14.40
CA LEU A 39 10.18 0.54 14.02
C LEU A 39 10.09 -1.00 14.09
N GLY A 40 11.04 -1.68 14.72
CA GLY A 40 11.07 -3.13 14.90
C GLY A 40 11.34 -3.93 13.61
N ILE A 41 11.84 -3.29 12.56
CA ILE A 41 12.21 -3.96 11.31
C ILE A 41 13.63 -4.51 11.51
N LYS A 42 13.74 -5.82 11.71
CA LYS A 42 15.01 -6.48 12.07
C LYS A 42 16.04 -6.42 10.93
N SER A 43 15.59 -6.61 9.69
CA SER A 43 16.47 -6.79 8.53
C SER A 43 16.01 -5.96 7.33
N PRO A 44 15.98 -4.62 7.41
CA PRO A 44 15.62 -3.80 6.25
C PRO A 44 16.66 -3.99 5.15
N GLN A 45 16.20 -4.30 3.94
CA GLN A 45 17.08 -4.52 2.79
C GLN A 45 17.15 -3.23 1.97
N TRP A 46 18.37 -2.84 1.59
CA TRP A 46 18.59 -1.70 0.72
C TRP A 46 18.99 -2.24 -0.64
N VAL A 47 18.09 -2.10 -1.62
CA VAL A 47 18.22 -2.72 -2.95
C VAL A 47 18.17 -1.66 -4.04
N PHE A 48 18.65 -2.01 -5.24
CA PHE A 48 18.55 -1.18 -6.42
C PHE A 48 17.47 -1.76 -7.34
N ASP A 49 16.43 -0.99 -7.61
CA ASP A 49 15.28 -1.39 -8.42
C ASP A 49 14.89 -0.24 -9.36
N GLY A 50 14.66 -0.52 -10.64
CA GLY A 50 14.20 0.48 -11.60
C GLY A 50 15.06 1.76 -11.72
N GLY A 51 16.37 1.68 -11.45
CA GLY A 51 17.27 2.85 -11.53
C GLY A 51 17.38 3.66 -10.23
N VAL A 52 16.71 3.25 -9.15
CA VAL A 52 16.70 3.96 -7.87
C VAL A 52 16.96 3.00 -6.70
N HIS A 53 17.56 3.53 -5.64
CA HIS A 53 17.74 2.79 -4.39
C HIS A 53 16.48 2.83 -3.53
N ILE A 54 15.96 1.67 -3.15
CA ILE A 54 14.76 1.52 -2.33
C ILE A 54 15.01 0.62 -1.11
N TRP A 55 14.17 0.79 -0.11
CA TRP A 55 14.11 -0.08 1.05
C TRP A 55 13.03 -1.15 0.85
N GLU A 56 13.43 -2.42 0.85
CA GLU A 56 12.50 -3.55 0.93
C GLU A 56 12.25 -3.91 2.40
N LEU A 57 10.98 -3.89 2.78
CA LEU A 57 10.50 -4.02 4.15
C LEU A 57 9.38 -5.07 4.23
N PRO A 58 9.19 -5.72 5.39
CA PRO A 58 8.16 -6.74 5.55
C PRO A 58 6.75 -6.13 5.47
N TYR A 59 5.86 -6.80 4.72
CA TYR A 59 4.45 -6.41 4.59
C TYR A 59 3.73 -6.32 5.94
N SER A 60 4.07 -7.19 6.89
CA SER A 60 3.49 -7.19 8.25
C SER A 60 3.74 -5.90 9.04
N ARG A 61 4.68 -5.05 8.59
CA ARG A 61 4.98 -3.75 9.20
C ARG A 61 4.45 -2.56 8.39
N ALA A 62 3.69 -2.79 7.31
CA ALA A 62 3.22 -1.72 6.41
C ALA A 62 2.54 -0.57 7.16
N GLY A 63 1.63 -0.87 8.09
CA GLY A 63 0.98 0.17 8.89
C GLY A 63 1.92 0.97 9.79
N ALA A 64 2.86 0.31 10.46
CA ALA A 64 3.84 0.98 11.30
C ALA A 64 4.78 1.87 10.46
N ILE A 65 5.19 1.40 9.28
CA ILE A 65 6.02 2.14 8.33
C ILE A 65 5.27 3.38 7.84
N LEU A 66 4.02 3.23 7.38
CA LEU A 66 3.23 4.35 6.87
C LEU A 66 2.96 5.41 7.94
N ASN A 67 2.53 4.97 9.13
CA ASN A 67 2.29 5.88 10.26
C ASN A 67 3.57 6.63 10.68
N ALA A 68 4.72 5.97 10.64
CA ALA A 68 6.00 6.60 10.97
C ALA A 68 6.48 7.54 9.85
N ALA A 69 6.32 7.15 8.58
CA ALA A 69 6.68 7.96 7.43
C ALA A 69 5.88 9.27 7.38
N GLN A 70 4.57 9.20 7.66
CA GLN A 70 3.70 10.39 7.77
C GLN A 70 4.10 11.36 8.89
N LYS A 71 4.92 10.96 9.87
CA LYS A 71 5.46 11.89 10.87
C LYS A 71 6.66 12.68 10.36
N ILE A 72 7.34 12.17 9.32
CA ILE A 72 8.52 12.78 8.74
C ILE A 72 8.09 13.79 7.68
N ASP A 73 7.25 13.36 6.74
CA ASP A 73 6.87 14.12 5.55
C ASP A 73 5.57 13.58 4.95
N ASP A 74 5.06 14.25 3.91
CA ASP A 74 3.97 13.72 3.09
C ASP A 74 4.38 12.40 2.43
N VAL A 75 3.43 11.46 2.38
CA VAL A 75 3.66 10.10 1.86
C VAL A 75 2.79 9.84 0.63
N THR A 76 3.45 9.56 -0.48
CA THR A 76 2.82 8.99 -1.68
C THR A 76 2.73 7.48 -1.53
N LEU A 77 1.55 6.97 -1.20
CA LEU A 77 1.27 5.54 -1.07
C LEU A 77 0.80 4.97 -2.41
N VAL A 78 1.56 4.04 -2.98
CA VAL A 78 1.18 3.24 -4.16
C VAL A 78 0.72 1.86 -3.70
N ARG A 79 -0.48 1.43 -4.07
CA ARG A 79 -0.97 0.07 -3.79
C ARG A 79 -1.19 -0.69 -5.09
N LEU A 80 -0.74 -1.93 -5.14
CA LEU A 80 -1.16 -2.88 -6.16
C LEU A 80 -2.49 -3.50 -5.76
N VAL A 81 -3.49 -3.32 -6.62
CA VAL A 81 -4.86 -3.78 -6.38
C VAL A 81 -5.26 -4.73 -7.51
N CYS A 82 -5.89 -5.85 -7.15
CA CYS A 82 -6.48 -6.80 -8.09
C CYS A 82 -7.99 -6.71 -7.99
N ARG A 83 -8.66 -6.50 -9.12
CA ARG A 83 -10.12 -6.41 -9.15
C ARG A 83 -10.84 -7.77 -9.17
N HIS A 84 -10.13 -8.91 -9.20
CA HIS A 84 -10.75 -10.24 -9.15
C HIS A 84 -11.17 -10.70 -7.73
N SER A 85 -11.67 -9.80 -6.88
CA SER A 85 -12.28 -10.18 -5.61
C SER A 85 -13.38 -9.20 -5.24
N ARG A 86 -14.61 -9.72 -5.25
CA ARG A 86 -15.85 -9.08 -4.78
C ARG A 86 -15.57 -8.03 -3.71
N CYS A 87 -15.85 -6.77 -3.99
CA CYS A 87 -15.92 -5.76 -2.94
C CYS A 87 -17.25 -5.99 -2.20
N ASP A 88 -17.18 -6.46 -0.97
CA ASP A 88 -18.37 -6.58 -0.11
C ASP A 88 -18.80 -5.19 0.37
N LYS A 89 -20.11 -4.96 0.52
CA LYS A 89 -20.70 -3.73 1.07
C LYS A 89 -20.12 -3.35 2.45
N ARG A 90 -19.59 -4.31 3.20
CA ARG A 90 -18.86 -4.08 4.46
C ARG A 90 -17.56 -3.27 4.27
N CYS A 91 -17.00 -3.18 3.06
CA CYS A 91 -15.86 -2.29 2.77
C CYS A 91 -16.27 -0.81 2.73
N VAL A 92 -17.56 -0.51 2.55
CA VAL A 92 -18.09 0.87 2.60
C VAL A 92 -18.19 1.38 4.03
N GLU A 93 -18.44 0.50 5.00
CA GLU A 93 -18.60 0.85 6.42
C GLU A 93 -17.36 0.55 7.27
N ALA A 94 -16.30 0.03 6.65
CA ALA A 94 -15.12 -0.36 7.39
C ALA A 94 -14.37 0.88 7.93
N VAL A 95 -13.70 0.69 9.07
CA VAL A 95 -12.86 1.70 9.75
C VAL A 95 -11.39 1.31 9.71
N ASN A 96 -11.03 0.23 8.99
CA ASN A 96 -9.64 -0.19 8.89
C ASN A 96 -8.82 0.80 8.04
N PRO A 97 -7.53 0.97 8.33
CA PRO A 97 -6.68 1.85 7.52
C PRO A 97 -6.60 1.40 6.06
N ILE A 98 -6.56 2.37 5.13
CA ILE A 98 -6.54 2.13 3.66
C ILE A 98 -5.48 1.11 3.24
N TRP A 99 -4.31 1.08 3.89
CA TRP A 99 -3.24 0.14 3.58
C TRP A 99 -3.55 -1.33 3.94
N ALA A 100 -4.44 -1.56 4.90
CA ALA A 100 -4.91 -2.88 5.34
C ALA A 100 -6.15 -3.36 4.57
N CYS A 101 -6.69 -2.53 3.67
CA CYS A 101 -7.86 -2.88 2.88
C CYS A 101 -7.53 -4.00 1.88
N VAL A 102 -8.23 -5.14 2.01
CA VAL A 102 -8.05 -6.33 1.15
C VAL A 102 -9.08 -6.42 0.01
N CYS A 103 -10.02 -5.48 -0.07
CA CYS A 103 -11.05 -5.49 -1.12
C CYS A 103 -10.54 -4.86 -2.43
N ALA A 104 -11.16 -5.26 -3.54
CA ALA A 104 -10.78 -4.83 -4.89
C ALA A 104 -10.86 -3.31 -5.13
N CYS A 105 -11.66 -2.58 -4.35
CA CYS A 105 -11.74 -1.12 -4.49
C CYS A 105 -10.47 -0.41 -3.96
N GLY A 106 -9.58 -1.12 -3.26
CA GLY A 106 -8.32 -0.58 -2.77
C GLY A 106 -8.45 0.52 -1.71
N GLY A 107 -9.67 0.80 -1.22
CA GLY A 107 -10.01 1.90 -0.31
C GLY A 107 -10.78 3.05 -0.96
N GLU A 108 -11.01 3.04 -2.27
CA GLU A 108 -11.71 4.12 -3.01
C GLU A 108 -13.13 4.38 -2.49
N ASN A 109 -13.83 3.32 -2.08
CA ASN A 109 -15.22 3.37 -1.65
C ASN A 109 -15.37 3.12 -0.14
N HIS A 110 -14.31 3.35 0.64
CA HIS A 110 -14.42 3.37 2.10
C HIS A 110 -15.31 4.58 2.46
N GLY A 111 -16.61 4.35 2.64
CA GLY A 111 -17.62 5.37 2.87
C GLY A 111 -18.30 6.02 1.65
N GLY A 112 -18.19 5.51 0.40
CA GLY A 112 -18.71 6.25 -0.78
C GLY A 112 -18.95 5.47 -2.09
N ASP A 113 -19.73 6.10 -3.00
CA ASP A 113 -20.42 5.58 -4.20
C ASP A 113 -19.53 5.13 -5.39
N ALA A 114 -19.88 3.98 -5.98
CA ALA A 114 -19.14 3.26 -7.02
C ALA A 114 -19.61 3.60 -8.45
N LYS A 115 -19.25 4.79 -8.94
CA LYS A 115 -19.69 5.26 -10.29
C LYS A 115 -19.01 4.60 -11.49
N SER A 116 -17.99 3.77 -11.29
CA SER A 116 -17.14 3.21 -12.36
C SER A 116 -17.00 1.68 -12.35
N TRP A 117 -17.89 0.98 -11.65
CA TRP A 117 -17.82 -0.47 -11.47
C TRP A 117 -19.07 -1.18 -12.01
N GLU A 118 -18.88 -2.34 -12.65
CA GLU A 118 -20.00 -3.18 -13.10
C GLU A 118 -20.50 -4.06 -11.96
N ARG A 119 -21.82 -4.06 -11.73
CA ARG A 119 -22.46 -4.92 -10.73
C ARG A 119 -22.50 -6.36 -11.23
N VAL A 120 -21.83 -7.26 -10.51
CA VAL A 120 -21.87 -8.72 -10.71
C VAL A 120 -22.58 -9.37 -9.53
N GLY A 121 -23.85 -9.72 -9.70
CA GLY A 121 -24.70 -10.30 -8.66
C GLY A 121 -25.34 -9.24 -7.74
N GLU A 122 -26.00 -9.68 -6.67
CA GLU A 122 -26.80 -8.78 -5.84
C GLU A 122 -25.97 -7.73 -5.10
N THR A 123 -24.71 -8.02 -4.77
CA THR A 123 -23.91 -7.14 -3.89
C THR A 123 -22.46 -6.94 -4.32
N ALA A 124 -22.03 -7.44 -5.48
CA ALA A 124 -20.63 -7.34 -5.89
C ALA A 124 -20.43 -6.46 -7.13
N LEU A 125 -19.24 -5.89 -7.21
CA LEU A 125 -18.77 -4.98 -8.25
C LEU A 125 -17.46 -5.53 -8.84
N ALA A 126 -17.26 -5.49 -10.16
CA ALA A 126 -16.04 -5.96 -10.83
C ALA A 126 -15.57 -5.08 -12.01
N GLN A 127 -14.29 -5.25 -12.35
CA GLN A 127 -13.58 -4.89 -13.59
C GLN A 127 -12.33 -5.80 -13.65
N GLU A 128 -11.72 -6.11 -14.79
CA GLU A 128 -10.60 -7.08 -14.84
C GLU A 128 -9.22 -6.43 -14.68
N GLY A 129 -8.26 -7.19 -14.10
CA GLY A 129 -6.83 -6.84 -14.10
C GLY A 129 -6.23 -6.31 -12.79
N TRP A 130 -4.90 -6.16 -12.82
CA TRP A 130 -4.07 -5.51 -11.80
C TRP A 130 -3.81 -4.06 -12.16
N PHE A 131 -3.88 -3.16 -11.18
CA PHE A 131 -3.63 -1.74 -11.38
C PHE A 131 -2.98 -1.14 -10.12
N GLU A 132 -2.23 -0.06 -10.33
CA GLU A 132 -1.66 0.74 -9.25
C GLU A 132 -2.64 1.86 -8.87
N ARG A 133 -2.82 2.05 -7.56
CA ARG A 133 -3.56 3.19 -6.99
C ARG A 133 -2.61 4.02 -6.17
N THR A 134 -2.59 5.32 -6.44
CA THR A 134 -1.76 6.29 -5.72
C THR A 134 -2.63 7.12 -4.79
N TYR A 135 -2.20 7.22 -3.54
CA TYR A 135 -2.82 8.03 -2.50
C TYR A 135 -1.78 9.03 -1.98
N LEU A 136 -2.17 10.28 -1.81
CA LEU A 136 -1.39 11.24 -1.05
C LEU A 136 -1.87 11.20 0.40
N LEU A 137 -0.96 10.83 1.31
CA LEU A 137 -1.20 10.87 2.75
C LEU A 137 -0.44 12.08 3.29
N GLU A 138 -1.18 13.07 3.77
CA GLU A 138 -0.60 14.28 4.35
C GLU A 138 0.19 13.93 5.62
N LYS A 139 1.24 14.72 5.86
CA LYS A 139 2.04 14.66 7.07
C LYS A 139 1.15 14.85 8.31
N ASN A 140 1.27 13.96 9.27
CA ASN A 140 0.63 14.10 10.57
C ASN A 140 1.29 15.27 11.32
N ARG A 141 0.48 16.28 11.66
CA ARG A 141 0.90 17.41 12.52
C ARG A 141 0.99 16.98 13.98
#